data_AF-A0A3D0R238-F1
#
_entry.id   AF-A0A3D0R238-F1
#
_cell.length_a   1.000
_cell.length_b   1.000
_cell.length_c   1.000
_cell.angle_alpha   90.00
_cell.angle_beta   90.00
_cell.angle_gamma   90.00
#
_symmetry.space_group_name_H-M   'P 1'
#
loop_
_entity.id
_entity.type
_entity.pdbx_description
1 polymer ?
#
loop_
_entity_poly.entity_id
_entity_poly.type
_entity_poly.pdbx_seq_one_letter_code
_entity_poly.pdbx_strand_id
1 'polypeptide(L)' 'MTSRPFSRAAAEDRLGPATVATARRLVDTAPPLSVETQERLRAVFATAAPRQPAVSQAA' A
#
# COMPACT_ATOMS: atom_id res chain seq x y z
N MET A 1 8.93 -8.46 19.87
CA MET A 1 8.81 -7.01 19.58
C MET A 1 7.51 -6.80 18.83
N THR A 2 6.57 -6.02 19.37
CA THR A 2 5.26 -5.75 18.76
C THR A 2 5.43 -4.84 17.56
N SER A 3 5.17 -5.36 16.35
CA SER A 3 4.95 -4.55 15.16
C SER A 3 3.93 -3.46 15.48
N ARG A 4 4.29 -2.19 15.31
CA ARG A 4 3.34 -1.09 15.49
C ARG A 4 2.23 -1.30 14.45
N PRO A 5 0.94 -1.37 14.87
CA PRO A 5 -0.14 -1.57 13.92
C PRO A 5 -0.11 -0.45 12.88
N PHE A 6 -0.33 -0.82 11.62
CA PHE A 6 -0.43 0.16 10.54
C PHE A 6 -1.53 1.17 10.90
N SER A 7 -1.17 2.46 10.87
CA SER A 7 -2.11 3.56 11.04
C SER A 7 -1.98 4.48 9.84
N ARG A 8 -3.12 4.71 9.17
CA ARG A 8 -3.20 5.62 8.03
C ARG A 8 -2.73 7.02 8.41
N ALA A 9 -3.15 7.53 9.56
CA ALA A 9 -2.72 8.85 10.05
C ALA A 9 -1.19 8.91 10.22
N ALA A 10 -0.59 7.89 10.84
CA ALA A 10 0.86 7.84 11.02
C ALA A 10 1.63 7.71 9.70
N ALA A 11 1.03 7.08 8.68
CA ALA A 11 1.61 7.01 7.34
C ALA A 11 1.51 8.36 6.61
N GLU A 12 0.35 9.02 6.69
CA GLU A 12 0.12 10.35 6.09
C GLU A 12 1.04 11.41 6.73
N ASP A 13 1.24 11.39 8.05
CA ASP A 13 2.17 12.27 8.76
C ASP A 13 3.62 12.09 8.29
N ARG A 14 4.06 10.85 8.07
CA ARG A 14 5.41 10.54 7.57
C ARG A 14 5.61 10.96 6.12
N LEU A 15 4.60 10.80 5.29
CA LEU A 15 4.66 11.13 3.86
C LEU A 15 4.53 12.63 3.61
N GLY A 16 3.83 13.34 4.49
CA GLY A 16 3.55 14.75 4.37
C GLY A 16 2.40 15.08 3.40
N PRO A 17 1.76 16.25 3.58
CA PRO A 17 0.53 16.59 2.86
C PRO A 17 0.73 16.71 1.35
N ALA A 18 1.88 17.20 0.88
CA ALA A 18 2.18 17.35 -0.54
C ALA A 18 2.23 15.99 -1.27
N THR A 19 2.90 15.00 -0.66
CA THR A 19 3.01 13.64 -1.20
C THR A 19 1.64 12.97 -1.25
N VAL A 20 0.86 13.08 -0.17
CA VAL A 20 -0.50 12.52 -0.11
C VAL A 20 -1.41 13.18 -1.16
N ALA A 21 -1.33 14.49 -1.34
CA ALA A 21 -2.10 15.21 -2.35
C ALA A 21 -1.72 14.80 -3.78
N THR A 22 -0.45 14.56 -4.05
CA THR A 22 0.02 14.05 -5.34
C THR A 22 -0.45 12.62 -5.59
N ALA A 23 -0.35 11.73 -4.59
CA ALA A 23 -0.85 10.37 -4.70
C ALA A 23 -2.36 10.33 -4.99
N ARG A 24 -3.15 11.16 -4.29
CA ARG A 24 -4.59 11.30 -4.54
C ARG A 24 -4.86 11.76 -5.97
N ARG A 25 -4.21 12.83 -6.42
CA ARG A 25 -4.35 13.31 -7.81
C ARG A 25 -4.05 12.22 -8.84
N LEU A 26 -2.96 11.47 -8.65
CA LEU A 26 -2.61 10.39 -9.56
C LEU A 26 -3.71 9.31 -9.62
N VAL A 27 -4.25 8.92 -8.47
CA VAL A 27 -5.36 7.96 -8.39
C VAL A 27 -6.62 8.51 -9.06
N ASP A 28 -6.97 9.76 -8.79
CA ASP A 28 -8.19 10.39 -9.32
C ASP A 28 -8.12 10.56 -10.85
N THR A 29 -6.92 10.75 -11.41
CA THR A 29 -6.71 10.87 -12.86
C THR A 29 -6.48 9.53 -13.57
N ALA A 30 -6.30 8.44 -12.83
CA ALA A 30 -6.04 7.14 -13.43
C ALA A 30 -7.31 6.58 -14.11
N PRO A 31 -7.19 5.98 -15.31
CA PRO A 31 -8.31 5.27 -15.91
C PRO A 31 -8.73 4.08 -15.02
N PRO A 32 -10.02 3.72 -15.01
CA PRO A 32 -10.49 2.57 -14.25
C PRO A 32 -9.84 1.28 -14.74
N LEU A 33 -9.52 0.38 -13.81
CA LEU A 33 -8.98 -0.94 -14.15
C LEU A 33 -10.03 -1.76 -14.92
N SER A 34 -9.60 -2.45 -15.98
CA SER A 34 -10.45 -3.40 -16.69
C SER A 34 -10.87 -4.55 -15.76
N VAL A 35 -12.02 -5.17 -16.04
CA VAL A 35 -12.53 -6.32 -15.26
C VAL A 35 -11.49 -7.45 -15.21
N GLU A 36 -10.86 -7.77 -16.34
CA GLU A 36 -9.79 -8.78 -16.42
C GLU A 36 -8.62 -8.46 -15.48
N THR A 37 -8.17 -7.19 -15.46
CA THR A 37 -7.09 -6.75 -14.58
C THR A 37 -7.48 -6.85 -13.11
N GLN A 38 -8.72 -6.48 -12.78
CA GLN A 38 -9.23 -6.59 -11.41
C GLN A 38 -9.27 -8.05 -10.93
N GLU A 39 -9.78 -8.96 -11.76
CA GLU A 39 -9.83 -10.39 -11.43
C GLU A 39 -8.44 -10.99 -11.27
N ARG A 40 -7.50 -10.61 -12.14
CA ARG A 40 -6.10 -11.04 -12.00
C ARG A 40 -5.48 -10.54 -10.69
N LEU A 41 -5.71 -9.28 -10.32
CA LEU A 41 -5.24 -8.75 -9.03
C LEU A 41 -5.85 -9.49 -7.85
N ARG A 42 -7.16 -9.77 -7.88
CA ARG A 42 -7.84 -10.57 -6.85
C ARG A 42 -7.20 -11.94 -6.70
N ALA A 43 -6.94 -12.64 -7.80
CA ALA A 43 -6.29 -13.96 -7.78
C ALA A 43 -4.87 -13.89 -7.20
N VAL A 44 -4.08 -12.87 -7.57
CA VAL A 44 -2.73 -12.65 -7.03
C VAL A 44 -2.79 -12.40 -5.53
N PHE A 45 -3.67 -11.52 -5.05
CA PHE A 45 -3.78 -11.22 -3.62
C PHE A 45 -4.36 -12.38 -2.81
N ALA A 46 -5.25 -13.19 -3.37
CA ALA A 46 -5.78 -14.38 -2.73
C ALA A 46 -4.70 -15.47 -2.51
N THR A 47 -3.70 -15.51 -3.38
CA THR A 47 -2.61 -16.50 -3.34
C THR A 47 -1.33 -15.96 -2.71
N ALA A 48 -1.26 -14.65 -2.46
CA ALA A 48 -0.13 -14.01 -1.84
C ALA A 48 -0.04 -14.44 -0.36
N ALA A 49 0.92 -15.31 -0.06
CA ALA A 49 1.32 -15.55 1.32
C ALA A 49 1.82 -14.22 1.93
N PRO A 50 1.46 -13.89 3.18
CA PRO A 50 1.98 -12.71 3.84
C PRO A 50 3.50 -12.82 3.91
N ARG A 51 4.22 -12.01 3.14
CA ARG A 51 5.67 -11.87 3.32
C ARG A 51 5.90 -11.29 4.72
N GLN A 52 6.47 -12.09 5.62
CA GLN A 52 7.00 -11.59 6.88
C GLN A 52 7.93 -10.39 6.59
N PRO A 53 7.85 -9.30 7.36
CA PRO A 53 8.76 -8.19 7.17
C PRO A 53 10.19 -8.68 7.42
N ALA A 54 11.09 -8.39 6.49
CA ALA A 54 12.52 -8.63 6.65
C ALA A 54 12.98 -7.87 7.90
N VAL A 55 13.32 -8.62 8.96
CA VAL A 55 13.96 -8.11 10.16
C VAL A 55 15.34 -7.62 9.73
N SER A 56 15.44 -6.32 9.42
CA SER A 56 16.72 -5.65 9.29
C SER A 56 17.29 -5.53 10.70
N GLN A 57 18.11 -6.50 11.10
CA GLN A 57 18.92 -6.40 12.30
C GLN A 57 19.99 -5.33 12.05
N ALA A 58 19.86 -4.21 12.74
CA ALA A 58 20.93 -3.23 12.89
C ALA A 58 21.06 -2.89 14.38
N ALA A 59 22.28 -3.10 14.88
CA ALA A 59 22.84 -2.88 16.21
C ALA A 59 22.50 -3.92 17.30
#